data_AF-A0A914YGJ8-F1
#
_entry.id   AF-A0A914YGJ8-F1
#
_cell.length_a   1.000
_cell.length_b   1.000
_cell.length_c   1.000
_cell.angle_alpha   90.00
_cell.angle_beta   90.00
_cell.angle_gamma   90.00
#
_symmetry.space_group_name_H-M   'P 1'
#
loop_
_entity.id
_entity.type
_entity.pdbx_description
1 polymer ?
#
loop_
_entity_poly.entity_id
_entity_poly.type
_entity_poly.pdbx_seq_one_letter_code
_entity_poly.pdbx_strand_id
1 'polypeptide(L)'
;MVIPIEIELGNFKAGDDLLDGFEFPRYNLNYNLKPYKFIYGSILLGLPESLCGLIKVNADTGEIVTWKRDHKKQIATEPVFIPHPEAKDEDDGD
;
A
#
# COMPACT_ATOMS: atom_id res chain seq x y z
N MET A 1 8.10 12.44 6.00
CA MET A 1 8.01 12.67 4.55
C MET A 1 6.63 12.20 4.15
N VAL A 2 5.71 13.12 3.85
CA VAL A 2 4.42 12.78 3.25
C VAL A 2 4.75 12.52 1.79
N ILE A 3 4.62 11.28 1.33
CA ILE A 3 4.85 10.92 -0.06
C ILE A 3 3.47 10.98 -0.72
N PRO A 4 3.21 11.95 -1.62
CA PRO A 4 2.02 11.92 -2.44
C PRO A 4 2.10 10.65 -3.29
N ILE A 5 1.17 9.72 -3.09
CA ILE A 5 1.17 8.45 -3.80
C ILE A 5 0.54 8.71 -5.18
N GLU A 6 1.36 9.06 -6.17
CA GLU A 6 0.95 8.91 -7.57
C GLU A 6 0.93 7.40 -7.89
N ILE A 7 -0.28 6.87 -8.04
CA ILE A 7 -0.58 5.45 -8.21
C ILE A 7 -0.55 5.10 -9.69
N GLU A 8 0.43 4.28 -10.12
CA GLU A 8 0.31 3.54 -11.38
C GLU A 8 -0.49 2.26 -11.13
N LEU A 9 -1.62 2.11 -11.81
CA LEU A 9 -2.47 0.91 -11.77
C LEU A 9 -1.77 -0.24 -12.52
N GLY A 10 -1.09 -1.11 -11.78
CA GLY A 10 -0.68 -2.43 -12.26
C GLY A 10 -1.74 -3.46 -11.85
N ASN A 11 -2.40 -4.10 -12.81
CA ASN A 11 -3.37 -5.17 -12.53
C ASN A 11 -2.65 -6.44 -12.05
N PHE A 12 -2.37 -6.56 -10.75
CA PHE A 12 -1.82 -7.78 -10.15
C PHE A 12 -2.92 -8.55 -9.43
N LYS A 13 -2.87 -9.89 -9.47
CA LYS A 13 -3.84 -10.76 -8.80
C LYS A 13 -3.23 -11.38 -7.55
N ALA A 14 -4.08 -11.62 -6.53
CA ALA A 14 -3.69 -12.41 -5.37
C ALA A 14 -3.16 -13.79 -5.80
N GLY A 15 -1.89 -14.07 -5.48
CA GLY A 15 -1.19 -15.29 -5.90
C GLY A 15 0.07 -15.05 -6.74
N ASP A 16 0.26 -13.83 -7.26
CA ASP A 16 1.54 -13.41 -7.81
C ASP A 16 2.50 -13.04 -6.66
N ASP A 17 3.78 -13.36 -6.76
CA ASP A 17 4.87 -13.23 -5.75
C ASP A 17 5.10 -11.80 -5.18
N LEU A 18 4.17 -10.87 -5.36
CA LEU A 18 4.23 -9.46 -4.95
C LEU A 18 3.96 -9.23 -3.46
N LEU A 19 3.27 -10.16 -2.80
CA LEU A 19 3.06 -10.09 -1.34
C LEU A 19 4.20 -10.70 -0.55
N ASP A 20 5.15 -11.38 -1.21
CA ASP A 20 6.34 -11.87 -0.56
C ASP A 20 7.18 -10.68 -0.09
N GLY A 21 7.30 -10.56 1.24
CA GLY A 21 7.97 -9.42 1.88
C GLY A 21 7.09 -8.20 2.12
N PHE A 22 5.76 -8.33 2.01
CA PHE A 22 4.81 -7.34 2.50
C PHE A 22 4.85 -7.26 4.03
N GLU A 23 5.23 -6.09 4.53
CA GLU A 23 5.40 -5.82 5.95
C GLU A 23 4.87 -4.44 6.33
N PHE A 24 4.75 -4.20 7.64
CA PHE A 24 4.19 -2.97 8.21
C PHE A 24 2.75 -2.67 7.74
N PRO A 25 1.80 -3.60 8.00
CA PRO A 25 0.42 -3.41 7.59
C PRO A 25 -0.24 -2.23 8.31
N ARG A 26 -0.86 -1.36 7.54
CA ARG A 26 -1.58 -0.16 7.99
C ARG A 26 -2.93 -0.10 7.29
N TYR A 27 -3.89 0.53 7.94
CA TYR A 27 -5.24 0.73 7.43
C TYR A 27 -5.82 2.02 8.01
N ASN A 28 -6.99 2.42 7.54
CA ASN A 28 -7.66 3.62 8.05
C ASN A 28 -8.13 3.39 9.50
N LEU A 29 -7.54 4.11 10.45
CA LEU A 29 -7.84 3.95 11.89
C LEU A 29 -9.29 4.31 12.27
N ASN A 30 -10.04 5.02 11.42
CA ASN A 30 -11.49 5.24 11.63
C ASN A 30 -12.29 3.91 11.61
N TYR A 31 -11.69 2.86 11.04
CA TYR A 31 -12.20 1.50 10.95
C TYR A 31 -11.54 0.54 11.95
N ASN A 32 -10.78 1.04 12.93
CA ASN A 32 -10.22 0.19 13.97
C ASN A 32 -11.31 -0.59 14.71
N LEU A 33 -11.08 -1.89 14.90
CA LEU A 33 -12.03 -2.87 15.46
C LEU A 33 -13.34 -3.03 14.66
N LYS A 34 -13.37 -2.61 13.40
CA LYS A 34 -14.47 -2.80 12.46
C LYS A 34 -13.97 -3.56 11.21
N PRO A 35 -14.85 -4.17 10.42
CA PRO A 35 -14.48 -4.62 9.08
C PRO A 35 -13.88 -3.47 8.27
N TYR A 36 -12.77 -3.73 7.58
CA TYR A 36 -12.04 -2.78 6.74
C TYR A 36 -11.63 -3.49 5.44
N LYS A 37 -11.45 -2.71 4.39
CA LYS A 37 -11.24 -3.19 3.01
C LYS A 37 -9.83 -2.93 2.51
N PHE A 38 -9.20 -1.84 2.93
CA PHE A 38 -7.93 -1.40 2.37
C PHE A 38 -6.77 -1.58 3.33
N ILE A 39 -5.71 -2.23 2.84
CA ILE A 39 -4.46 -2.43 3.58
C ILE A 39 -3.31 -1.81 2.82
N TYR A 40 -2.50 -1.05 3.53
CA TYR A 40 -1.27 -0.43 3.04
C TYR A 40 -0.07 -1.09 3.72
N GLY A 41 1.05 -1.14 3.05
CA GLY A 41 2.29 -1.63 3.66
C GLY A 41 3.44 -1.58 2.67
N SER A 42 4.61 -2.02 3.13
CA SER A 42 5.86 -1.87 2.40
C SER A 42 6.40 -3.20 1.94
N ILE A 43 7.11 -3.20 0.82
CA ILE A 43 7.84 -4.37 0.34
C ILE A 43 9.30 -4.26 0.79
N LEU A 44 9.66 -5.01 1.83
CA LEU A 44 10.99 -4.94 2.45
C LEU A 44 11.92 -6.09 2.05
N LEU A 45 11.33 -7.26 1.76
CA LEU A 45 12.04 -8.51 1.48
C LEU A 45 11.63 -9.03 0.10
N GLY A 46 12.51 -9.77 -0.57
CA GLY A 46 12.08 -10.65 -1.66
C GLY A 46 12.53 -10.27 -3.08
N LEU A 47 12.76 -8.99 -3.43
CA LEU A 47 13.02 -8.64 -4.83
C LEU A 47 14.09 -7.55 -4.98
N PRO A 48 15.40 -7.90 -5.05
CA PRO A 48 16.49 -6.91 -5.21
C PRO A 48 16.39 -6.06 -6.48
N GLU A 49 15.68 -6.54 -7.50
CA GLU A 49 15.42 -5.82 -8.75
C GLU A 49 14.05 -5.12 -8.78
N SER A 50 13.15 -5.41 -7.82
CA SER A 50 11.85 -4.73 -7.78
C SER A 50 12.01 -3.33 -7.23
N LEU A 51 11.42 -2.37 -7.93
CA LEU A 51 11.27 -1.01 -7.44
C LEU A 51 10.00 -0.85 -6.60
N CYS A 52 9.16 -1.87 -6.44
CA CYS A 52 7.98 -1.79 -5.58
C CYS A 52 8.40 -1.38 -4.16
N GLY A 53 7.84 -0.28 -3.65
CA GLY A 53 8.16 0.27 -2.34
C GLY A 53 6.99 0.12 -1.38
N LEU A 54 5.81 0.57 -1.81
CA LEU A 54 4.57 0.47 -1.05
C LEU A 54 3.52 -0.25 -1.89
N ILE A 55 2.63 -0.97 -1.22
CA ILE A 55 1.43 -1.51 -1.84
C ILE A 55 0.20 -1.06 -1.08
N LYS A 56 -0.90 -0.95 -1.82
CA LYS A 56 -2.27 -0.83 -1.33
C LYS A 56 -3.04 -2.04 -1.88
N VAL A 57 -3.71 -2.78 -1.00
CA VAL A 57 -4.50 -3.95 -1.35
C VAL A 57 -5.96 -3.68 -1.02
N ASN A 58 -6.84 -3.96 -1.96
CA ASN A 58 -8.29 -4.01 -1.76
C ASN A 58 -8.68 -5.46 -1.43
N ALA A 59 -8.96 -5.75 -0.16
CA ALA A 59 -9.22 -7.10 0.34
C ALA A 59 -10.46 -7.76 -0.27
N ASP A 60 -11.46 -6.97 -0.68
CA ASP A 60 -12.70 -7.52 -1.27
C ASP A 60 -12.48 -8.07 -2.68
N THR A 61 -11.60 -7.41 -3.45
CA THR A 61 -11.42 -7.69 -4.88
C THR A 61 -10.09 -8.35 -5.21
N GLY A 62 -9.11 -8.25 -4.30
CA GLY A 62 -7.72 -8.62 -4.55
C GLY A 62 -6.96 -7.64 -5.45
N GLU A 63 -7.53 -6.48 -5.78
CA GLU A 63 -6.84 -5.44 -6.55
C GLU A 63 -5.66 -4.87 -5.74
N ILE A 64 -4.51 -4.77 -6.41
CA ILE A 64 -3.27 -4.25 -5.83
C ILE A 64 -2.82 -3.03 -6.60
N VAL A 65 -2.51 -1.99 -5.85
CA VAL A 65 -1.87 -0.76 -6.31
C VAL A 65 -0.47 -0.71 -5.73
N THR A 66 0.52 -0.35 -6.54
CA THR A 66 1.91 -0.26 -6.09
C THR A 66 2.47 1.14 -6.32
N TRP A 67 3.15 1.68 -5.31
CA TRP A 67 4.07 2.80 -5.51
C TRP A 67 5.48 2.26 -5.75
N LYS A 68 6.14 2.75 -6.79
CA LYS A 68 7.50 2.37 -7.14
C LYS A 68 8.47 3.43 -6.63
N ARG A 69 9.54 2.97 -6.00
CA ARG A 69 10.71 3.74 -5.62
C ARG A 69 11.43 4.24 -6.87
N ASP A 70 12.06 5.40 -6.76
CA ASP A 70 12.87 5.96 -7.84
C ASP A 70 14.21 5.22 -8.02
N HIS A 71 14.65 4.51 -6.97
CA HIS A 71 15.95 3.85 -6.97
C HIS A 71 16.00 2.61 -6.08
N LYS A 72 16.72 1.57 -6.52
CA LYS A 72 16.87 0.28 -5.80
C LYS A 72 17.49 0.35 -4.40
N LYS A 73 18.18 1.44 -4.08
CA LYS A 73 18.78 1.70 -2.75
C LYS A 73 17.82 2.43 -1.80
N GLN A 74 16.70 2.94 -2.30
CA GLN A 74 15.67 3.53 -1.45
C GLN A 74 14.90 2.41 -0.77
N ILE A 75 14.55 2.59 0.50
CA ILE A 75 13.73 1.65 1.26
C ILE A 75 12.55 2.43 1.79
N ALA A 76 11.34 1.95 1.51
CA ALA A 76 10.14 2.46 2.13
C ALA A 76 9.92 1.69 3.44
N THR A 77 9.85 2.41 4.55
CA THR A 77 9.54 1.84 5.88
C THR A 77 8.03 1.81 6.09
N GLU A 78 7.54 1.71 7.31
CA GLU A 78 6.12 1.75 7.63
C GLU A 78 5.41 2.99 7.04
N PRO A 79 4.34 2.80 6.22
CA PRO A 79 3.55 3.91 5.70
C PRO A 79 2.63 4.49 6.77
N VAL A 80 2.12 5.69 6.55
CA VAL A 80 1.10 6.30 7.40
C VAL A 80 -0.05 6.75 6.52
N PHE A 81 -1.24 6.22 6.76
CA PHE A 81 -2.45 6.68 6.11
C PHE A 81 -3.05 7.84 6.91
N ILE A 82 -3.38 8.92 6.20
CA ILE A 82 -4.04 10.11 6.76
C ILE A 82 -5.34 10.30 5.98
N PRO A 83 -6.51 10.12 6.61
CA PRO A 83 -7.79 10.35 5.92
C PRO A 83 -7.95 11.84 5.59
N HIS A 84 -8.48 12.13 4.41
CA HIS A 84 -8.88 13.48 4.05
C HIS A 84 -10.00 13.97 5.00
N PRO A 85 -10.03 15.24 5.44
CA PRO A 85 -11.04 15.72 6.39
C PRO A 85 -12.49 15.52 5.92
N GLU A 86 -12.71 15.59 4.60
CA GLU A 86 -14.02 15.41 3.97
C GLU A 86 -14.25 14.01 3.39
N ALA A 87 -13.40 13.04 3.77
CA ALA A 87 -13.36 11.69 3.21
C ALA A 87 -14.75 11.04 3.09
N LYS A 88 -15.06 10.48 1.91
CA LYS A 88 -16.31 9.72 1.67
C LYS A 88 -16.09 8.21 1.66
N ASP A 89 -14.89 7.77 1.27
CA ASP A 89 -14.52 6.37 1.16
C ASP A 89 -13.38 6.01 2.14
N GLU A 90 -13.20 4.72 2.40
CA GLU A 90 -12.23 4.23 3.40
C GLU A 90 -10.78 4.59 3.05
N ASP A 91 -10.45 4.64 1.76
CA ASP A 91 -9.14 4.91 1.19
C ASP A 91 -8.96 6.36 0.69
N ASP A 92 -9.91 7.24 1.01
CA ASP A 92 -9.86 8.67 0.68
C ASP A 92 -8.90 9.40 1.63
N GLY A 93 -7.65 9.53 1.18
CA GLY A 93 -6.53 10.13 1.92
C GLY A 93 -5.91 11.32 1.19
N ASP A 94 -5.01 12.01 1.89
CA ASP A 94 -4.28 13.22 1.44
C ASP A 94 -2.76 12.98 1.40
#